data_AF-A0A350WQU9-F1
#
_entry.id   AF-A0A350WQU9-F1
#
_cell.length_a   1.000
_cell.length_b   1.000
_cell.length_c   1.000
_cell.angle_alpha   90.00
_cell.angle_beta   90.00
_cell.angle_gamma   90.00
#
_symmetry.space_group_name_H-M   'P 1'
#
loop_
_entity.id
_entity.type
_entity.pdbx_description
1 polymer ?
#
loop_
_entity_poly.entity_id
_entity_poly.type
_entity_poly.pdbx_seq_one_letter_code
_entity_poly.pdbx_strand_id
1 'polypeptide(L)'
;ALQADPKSVESLFNELAKQKLMNWVNLAEERLNGTGIKCFVTGGNDDEWDVLNVMKSQPTQSFFACENEMVHIDDDHTMIS
;
A
#
# COMPACT_ATOMS: atom_id res chain seq x y z
N ALA A 1 -30.32 1.40 -5.44
CA ALA A 1 -29.96 0.06 -5.97
C ALA A 1 -28.77 -0.51 -5.19
N LEU A 2 -27.58 0.11 -5.27
CA LEU A 2 -26.38 -0.40 -4.59
C LEU A 2 -26.52 -0.57 -3.06
N GLN A 3 -27.12 0.40 -2.37
CA GLN A 3 -27.29 0.35 -0.90
C GLN A 3 -28.17 -0.81 -0.39
N ALA A 4 -28.97 -1.45 -1.26
CA ALA A 4 -29.84 -2.56 -0.88
C ALA A 4 -29.11 -3.92 -0.93
N ASP A 5 -27.88 -3.97 -1.44
CA ASP A 5 -27.06 -5.16 -1.52
C ASP A 5 -25.70 -4.94 -0.84
N PRO A 6 -25.57 -5.37 0.43
CA PRO A 6 -24.33 -5.21 1.21
C PRO A 6 -23.09 -5.78 0.53
N LYS A 7 -23.22 -6.90 -0.21
CA LYS A 7 -22.07 -7.53 -0.89
C LYS A 7 -21.56 -6.68 -2.05
N SER A 8 -22.48 -6.10 -2.81
CA SER A 8 -22.11 -5.18 -3.90
C SER A 8 -21.45 -3.90 -3.36
N VAL A 9 -21.88 -3.40 -2.19
CA VAL A 9 -21.24 -2.27 -1.52
C VAL A 9 -19.81 -2.63 -1.10
N GLU A 10 -19.64 -3.77 -0.43
CA GLU A 10 -18.33 -4.25 0.05
C GLU A 10 -17.36 -4.48 -1.11
N SER A 11 -17.81 -5.14 -2.19
CA SER A 11 -16.99 -5.37 -3.37
C SER A 11 -16.51 -4.07 -4.00
N LEU A 12 -17.42 -3.08 -4.14
CA LEU A 12 -17.06 -1.78 -4.71
C LEU A 12 -16.11 -1.01 -3.77
N PHE A 13 -16.34 -1.09 -2.46
CA PHE A 13 -15.45 -0.46 -1.47
C PHE A 13 -14.03 -1.01 -1.60
N ASN A 14 -13.87 -2.33 -1.62
CA ASN A 14 -12.57 -2.99 -1.76
C ASN A 14 -11.90 -2.65 -3.10
N GLU A 15 -12.66 -2.57 -4.19
CA GLU A 15 -12.13 -2.15 -5.49
C GLU A 15 -11.59 -0.71 -5.45
N LEU A 16 -12.37 0.23 -4.91
CA LEU A 16 -11.98 1.63 -4.81
C LEU A 16 -10.82 1.84 -3.83
N ALA A 17 -10.77 1.08 -2.73
CA ALA A 17 -9.67 1.10 -1.78
C ALA A 17 -8.37 0.63 -2.45
N LYS A 18 -8.40 -0.48 -3.20
CA LYS A 18 -7.25 -0.95 -3.99
C LYS A 18 -6.77 0.09 -4.98
N GLN A 19 -7.68 0.69 -5.74
CA GLN A 19 -7.35 1.77 -6.69
C GLN A 19 -6.73 2.97 -5.98
N LYS A 20 -7.22 3.34 -4.80
CA LYS A 20 -6.69 4.45 -4.01
C LYS A 20 -5.27 4.18 -3.53
N LEU A 21 -5.00 2.98 -3.01
CA LEU A 21 -3.65 2.57 -2.60
C LEU A 21 -2.67 2.60 -3.78
N MET A 22 -3.06 2.07 -4.93
CA MET A 22 -2.23 2.15 -6.14
C MET A 22 -1.92 3.59 -6.56
N ASN A 23 -2.89 4.49 -6.45
CA ASN A 23 -2.66 5.91 -6.71
C ASN A 23 -1.67 6.54 -5.71
N TRP A 24 -1.65 6.09 -4.45
CA TRP A 24 -0.65 6.54 -3.47
C TRP A 24 0.74 6.00 -3.75
N VAL A 25 0.87 4.74 -4.16
CA VAL A 25 2.14 4.16 -4.63
C VAL A 25 2.70 5.00 -5.79
N ASN A 26 1.87 5.25 -6.81
CA ASN A 26 2.26 6.06 -7.97
C ASN A 26 2.66 7.49 -7.57
N LEU A 27 1.90 8.12 -6.67
CA LEU A 27 2.19 9.47 -6.19
C LEU A 27 3.53 9.55 -5.44
N ALA A 28 3.84 8.54 -4.63
CA ALA A 28 5.11 8.46 -3.92
C ALA A 28 6.27 8.30 -4.90
N GLU A 29 6.16 7.40 -5.88
CA GLU A 29 7.17 7.25 -6.93
C GLU A 29 7.35 8.53 -7.75
N GLU A 30 6.27 9.18 -8.17
CA GLU A 30 6.32 10.43 -8.95
C GLU A 30 7.10 11.53 -8.20
N ARG A 31 6.92 11.62 -6.88
CA ARG A 31 7.48 12.72 -6.08
C ARG A 31 8.83 12.43 -5.46
N LEU A 32 9.09 11.17 -5.11
CA LEU A 32 10.26 10.78 -4.31
C LEU A 32 11.33 10.08 -5.13
N ASN A 33 11.00 9.52 -6.29
CA ASN A 33 12.01 8.86 -7.11
C ASN A 33 13.11 9.86 -7.54
N GLY A 34 14.36 9.45 -7.39
CA GLY A 34 15.54 10.29 -7.61
C GLY A 34 15.90 11.23 -6.45
N THR A 35 15.08 11.33 -5.39
CA THR A 35 15.38 12.19 -4.22
C THR A 35 16.20 11.50 -3.14
N GLY A 36 16.24 10.17 -3.14
CA GLY A 36 16.83 9.35 -2.08
C GLY A 36 15.94 9.14 -0.85
N ILE A 37 14.74 9.73 -0.81
CA ILE A 37 13.77 9.51 0.27
C ILE A 37 13.07 8.18 0.06
N LYS A 38 13.06 7.33 1.11
CA LYS A 38 12.32 6.07 1.15
C LYS A 38 11.06 6.22 2.01
N CYS A 39 9.94 5.70 1.53
CA CYS A 39 8.65 5.68 2.20
C CYS A 39 8.27 4.24 2.53
N PHE A 40 8.38 3.85 3.80
CA PHE A 40 7.98 2.54 4.29
C PHE A 40 6.55 2.61 4.79
N VAL A 41 5.68 1.73 4.28
CA VAL A 41 4.23 1.80 4.49
C VAL A 41 3.69 0.44 4.93
N THR A 42 2.77 0.50 5.88
CA THR A 42 2.07 -0.64 6.50
C THR A 42 0.56 -0.35 6.43
N GLY A 43 -0.25 -1.39 6.56
CA GLY A 43 -1.69 -1.21 6.72
C GLY A 43 -2.07 -0.71 8.10
N GLY A 44 -3.33 -0.31 8.26
CA GLY A 44 -3.97 -0.19 9.56
C GLY A 44 -4.55 -1.52 10.03
N ASN A 45 -4.90 -1.61 11.32
CA ASN A 45 -5.43 -2.84 11.93
C ASN A 45 -6.75 -3.36 11.31
N ASP A 46 -7.54 -2.47 10.70
CA ASP A 46 -8.86 -2.77 10.13
C ASP A 46 -8.82 -2.98 8.60
N ASP A 47 -7.63 -2.94 8.01
CA ASP A 47 -7.48 -3.08 6.56
C ASP A 47 -7.42 -4.55 6.14
N GLU A 48 -8.24 -4.90 5.15
CA GLU A 48 -8.25 -6.23 4.55
C GLU A 48 -6.94 -6.53 3.82
N TRP A 49 -6.37 -7.72 4.06
CA TRP A 49 -5.07 -8.10 3.48
C TRP A 49 -5.09 -8.04 1.95
N ASP A 50 -6.18 -8.49 1.32
CA ASP A 50 -6.36 -8.46 -0.14
C ASP A 50 -6.36 -7.03 -0.71
N VAL A 51 -6.73 -6.04 0.11
CA VAL A 51 -6.68 -4.61 -0.26
C VAL A 51 -5.23 -4.12 -0.14
N LEU A 52 -4.55 -4.40 0.97
CA LEU A 52 -3.18 -3.96 1.21
C LEU A 52 -2.17 -4.56 0.23
N ASN A 53 -2.33 -5.84 -0.11
CA ASN A 53 -1.36 -6.57 -0.94
C ASN A 53 -1.22 -5.99 -2.36
N VAL A 54 -2.17 -5.18 -2.82
CA VAL A 54 -2.07 -4.46 -4.10
C VAL A 54 -0.84 -3.54 -4.14
N MET A 55 -0.41 -2.99 -3.00
CA MET A 55 0.75 -2.11 -2.94
C MET A 55 2.07 -2.82 -3.30
N LYS A 56 2.11 -4.15 -3.22
CA LYS A 56 3.26 -4.99 -3.60
C LYS A 56 3.25 -5.39 -5.08
N SER A 57 2.26 -4.94 -5.86
CA SER A 57 2.04 -5.42 -7.23
C SER A 57 3.06 -4.93 -8.27
N GLN A 58 3.87 -3.92 -7.94
CA GLN A 58 4.83 -3.32 -8.88
C GLN A 58 6.17 -3.07 -8.19
N PRO A 59 7.30 -3.20 -8.93
CA PRO A 59 8.58 -2.76 -8.42
C PRO A 59 8.61 -1.23 -8.30
N THR A 60 9.11 -0.76 -7.16
CA THR A 60 9.17 0.66 -6.75
C THR A 60 10.58 1.00 -6.29
N GLN A 61 10.94 2.28 -6.34
CA GLN A 61 12.26 2.76 -5.89
C GLN A 61 12.20 3.51 -4.56
N SER A 62 11.07 4.16 -4.29
CA SER A 62 10.88 5.06 -3.15
C SER A 62 9.72 4.64 -2.25
N PHE A 63 8.80 3.79 -2.70
CA PHE A 63 7.71 3.26 -1.87
C PHE A 63 7.95 1.79 -1.51
N PHE A 64 7.85 1.41 -0.23
CA PHE A 64 8.10 0.06 0.26
C PHE A 64 6.95 -0.41 1.16
N ALA A 65 6.07 -1.27 0.62
CA ALA A 65 5.03 -1.94 1.43
C ALA A 65 5.69 -3.05 2.27
N CYS A 66 5.74 -2.88 3.59
CA CYS A 66 6.54 -3.70 4.51
C CYS A 66 5.73 -4.37 5.63
N GLU A 67 4.41 -4.40 5.50
CA GLU A 67 3.50 -5.11 6.39
C GLU A 67 3.93 -6.59 6.56
N ASN A 68 4.12 -7.02 7.81
CA ASN A 68 4.57 -8.37 8.19
C ASN A 68 5.94 -8.78 7.61
N GLU A 69 6.83 -7.81 7.37
CA GLU A 69 8.15 -8.04 6.80
C GLU A 69 9.27 -7.35 7.60
N MET A 70 10.45 -7.98 7.58
CA MET A 70 11.68 -7.31 7.98
C MET A 70 12.31 -6.64 6.76
N VAL A 71 12.56 -5.34 6.84
CA VAL A 71 13.15 -4.55 5.77
C VAL A 71 14.39 -3.81 6.25
N HIS A 72 15.34 -3.58 5.34
CA HIS A 72 16.51 -2.74 5.59
C HIS A 72 16.16 -1.27 5.31
N ILE A 73 16.30 -0.41 6.32
CA ILE A 73 16.13 1.05 6.15
C ILE A 73 17.39 1.61 5.46
N ASP A 74 18.55 1.20 5.94
CA ASP A 74 19.88 1.50 5.43
C ASP A 74 20.81 0.29 5.66
N ASP A 75 22.12 0.49 5.52
CA ASP A 75 23.12 -0.58 5.64
C ASP A 75 23.27 -1.12 7.08
N ASP A 76 22.86 -0.34 8.08
CA ASP A 76 23.09 -0.62 9.50
C ASP A 76 21.80 -0.96 10.26
N HIS A 77 20.63 -0.57 9.74
CA HIS A 77 19.35 -0.64 10.44
C HIS A 77 18.29 -1.46 9.70
N THR A 78 17.56 -2.26 10.47
CA THR A 78 16.38 -3.00 10.02
C THR A 78 15.12 -2.57 10.77
N MET A 79 13.98 -2.65 10.11
CA MET A 79 12.65 -2.47 10.69
C MET A 79 11.81 -3.72 10.48
N ILE A 80 11.00 -4.07 11.47
CA ILE A 80 9.98 -5.12 11.37
C ILE A 80 8.63 -4.44 11.61
N SER A 81 7.69 -4.68 10.70
CA SER A 81 6.27 -4.37 10.88
C SER A 81 5.45 -5.65 10.86
#